data_AF-A0A2T0QYN5-F1
#
_entry.id   AF-A0A2T0QYN5-F1
#
_cell.length_a   1.000
_cell.length_b   1.000
_cell.length_c   1.000
_cell.angle_alpha   90.00
_cell.angle_beta   90.00
_cell.angle_gamma   90.00
#
_symmetry.space_group_name_H-M   'P 1'
#
loop_
_entity.id
_entity.type
_entity.pdbx_description
1 polymer ?
#
loop_
_entity_poly.entity_id
_entity_poly.type
_entity_poly.pdbx_seq_one_letter_code
_entity_poly.pdbx_strand_id
1 'polypeptide(L)'
;MTQPTGSGTRTDDLSVTHGPGPTAGPTRSDESVGQLLSQLTEQVSHLVRDEVQLAKIDLTEKGKKAGVGIGMFSGAGLLAFFGVGALVTTAIIGLSHAVTAWLAALIVAVVLFAIAAVLALMGKKEVQQATPVVPKDAVEGLKQDVQTVKEGFHR
;
A
#
# COMPACT_ATOMS: atom_id res chain seq x y z
N MET A 1 44.06 19.28 36.06
CA MET A 1 43.74 20.67 35.69
C MET A 1 42.58 21.13 36.55
N THR A 2 42.93 21.84 37.61
CA THR A 2 42.08 22.35 38.69
C THR A 2 41.79 23.83 38.42
N GLN A 3 40.53 24.25 38.40
CA GLN A 3 40.15 25.67 38.41
C GLN A 3 39.62 26.07 39.80
N PRO A 4 39.88 27.32 40.26
CA PRO A 4 39.71 27.71 41.65
C PRO A 4 38.32 28.26 41.99
N THR A 5 37.99 28.07 43.26
CA THR A 5 36.89 28.65 44.03
C THR A 5 36.96 30.18 44.08
N GLY A 6 35.91 30.85 43.62
CA GLY A 6 35.65 32.27 43.86
C GLY A 6 34.69 32.46 45.03
N SER A 7 35.23 32.93 46.15
CA SER A 7 34.51 33.37 47.34
C SER A 7 33.90 34.77 47.14
N GLY A 8 32.61 34.91 47.41
CA GLY A 8 31.91 36.20 47.41
C GLY A 8 30.79 36.20 48.45
N THR A 9 31.15 36.36 49.73
CA THR A 9 30.23 36.73 50.80
C THR A 9 29.98 38.24 50.76
N ARG A 10 28.75 38.63 50.46
CA ARG A 10 28.16 39.90 50.91
C ARG A 10 26.68 39.67 51.20
N THR A 11 26.43 39.31 52.46
CA THR A 11 25.24 39.71 53.19
C THR A 11 25.17 41.24 53.18
N ASP A 12 24.00 41.79 52.86
CA ASP A 12 23.44 43.06 53.35
C ASP A 12 22.40 43.55 52.35
N ASP A 13 21.13 43.29 52.63
CA ASP A 13 20.12 44.34 52.85
C ASP A 13 18.72 43.72 52.81
N LEU A 14 18.11 43.66 54.00
CA LEU A 14 16.72 43.31 54.21
C LEU A 14 15.88 44.58 54.05
N SER A 15 15.53 44.94 52.82
CA SER A 15 14.47 45.91 52.52
C SER A 15 13.18 45.18 52.17
N VAL A 16 12.53 44.65 53.22
CA VAL A 16 11.14 44.18 53.15
C VAL A 16 10.22 45.40 53.16
N THR A 17 9.89 45.89 51.98
CA THR A 17 8.75 46.80 51.75
C THR A 17 7.53 45.97 51.34
N HIS A 18 6.66 45.66 52.31
CA HIS A 18 5.32 45.13 52.04
C HIS A 18 4.44 46.25 51.45
N GLY A 19 4.26 46.27 50.14
CA GLY A 19 3.20 47.02 49.47
C GLY A 19 1.89 46.21 49.41
N PRO A 20 0.71 46.82 49.62
CA PRO A 20 -0.56 46.11 49.53
C PRO A 20 -1.01 45.97 48.08
N GLY A 21 -1.26 44.73 47.64
CA GLY A 21 -2.08 44.43 46.47
C GLY A 21 -1.61 43.24 45.64
N PRO A 22 -2.14 42.02 45.84
CA PRO A 22 -2.10 41.00 44.81
C PRO A 22 -3.09 41.41 43.71
N THR A 23 -2.62 42.08 42.67
CA THR A 23 -3.30 41.99 41.37
C THR A 23 -3.07 40.57 40.88
N ALA A 24 -4.11 39.74 41.02
CA ALA A 24 -4.18 38.45 40.36
C ALA A 24 -3.99 38.68 38.85
N GLY A 25 -2.75 38.52 38.38
CA GLY A 25 -2.48 38.28 36.96
C GLY A 25 -3.11 36.95 36.57
N PRO A 26 -3.56 36.80 35.31
CA PRO A 26 -4.25 35.61 34.85
C PRO A 26 -3.44 34.34 35.16
N THR A 27 -4.15 33.30 35.57
CA THR A 27 -3.68 32.01 36.07
C THR A 27 -2.68 31.32 35.13
N ARG A 28 -1.40 31.30 35.52
CA ARG A 28 -0.28 30.61 34.83
C ARG A 28 -0.48 29.10 34.63
N SER A 29 -1.43 28.50 35.34
CA SER A 29 -1.77 27.08 35.29
C SER A 29 -2.61 26.69 34.08
N ASP A 30 -3.52 27.57 33.61
CA ASP A 30 -4.38 27.29 32.46
C ASP A 30 -3.62 27.38 31.12
N GLU A 31 -2.52 28.15 31.10
CA GLU A 31 -1.62 28.26 29.95
C GLU A 31 -0.83 26.95 29.69
N SER A 32 -0.61 26.14 30.72
CA SER A 32 0.22 24.91 30.65
C SER A 32 -0.50 23.70 30.04
N VAL A 33 -1.80 23.50 30.35
CA VAL A 33 -2.59 22.37 29.81
C VAL A 33 -2.89 22.59 28.33
N GLY A 34 -3.18 23.84 27.94
CA GLY A 34 -3.30 24.24 26.54
C GLY A 34 -1.99 24.06 25.75
N GLN A 35 -0.84 24.41 26.34
CA GLN A 35 0.47 24.18 25.72
C GLN A 35 0.80 22.70 25.52
N LEU A 36 0.48 21.84 26.49
CA LEU A 36 0.71 20.40 26.37
C LEU A 36 -0.18 19.77 25.29
N LEU A 37 -1.46 20.14 25.24
CA LEU A 37 -2.36 19.65 24.19
C LEU A 37 -1.94 20.13 22.80
N SER A 38 -1.47 21.38 22.69
CA SER A 38 -0.88 21.93 21.47
C SER A 38 0.35 21.11 21.04
N GLN A 39 1.28 20.83 21.96
CA GLN A 39 2.48 20.03 21.70
C GLN A 39 2.17 18.57 21.34
N LEU A 40 1.16 17.94 21.96
CA LEU A 40 0.73 16.59 21.60
C LEU A 40 0.10 16.58 20.19
N THR A 41 -0.74 17.56 19.88
CA THR A 41 -1.36 17.70 18.56
C THR A 41 -0.30 17.92 17.48
N GLU A 42 0.70 18.74 17.77
CA GLU A 42 1.85 18.97 16.90
C GLU A 42 2.62 17.67 16.64
N GLN A 43 2.97 16.92 17.70
CA GLN A 43 3.69 15.64 17.61
C GLN A 43 2.91 14.56 16.86
N VAL A 44 1.61 14.40 17.14
CA VAL A 44 0.74 13.46 16.41
C VAL A 44 0.68 13.85 14.95
N SER A 45 0.55 15.15 14.66
CA SER A 45 0.55 15.62 13.29
C SER A 45 1.89 15.30 12.63
N HIS A 46 3.04 15.56 13.26
CA HIS A 46 4.36 15.18 12.75
C HIS A 46 4.47 13.68 12.44
N LEU A 47 4.09 12.81 13.38
CA LEU A 47 4.11 11.36 13.18
C LEU A 47 3.26 10.93 11.99
N VAL A 48 2.06 11.50 11.81
CA VAL A 48 1.20 11.20 10.66
C VAL A 48 1.87 11.66 9.36
N ARG A 49 2.50 12.84 9.32
CA ARG A 49 3.24 13.28 8.12
C ARG A 49 4.41 12.32 7.81
N ASP A 50 5.13 11.87 8.84
CA ASP A 50 6.27 10.97 8.70
C ASP A 50 5.84 9.58 8.19
N GLU A 51 4.77 9.01 8.76
CA GLU A 51 4.24 7.72 8.33
C GLU A 51 3.73 7.78 6.88
N VAL A 52 3.08 8.90 6.50
CA VAL A 52 2.69 9.13 5.10
C VAL A 52 3.90 9.28 4.19
N GLN A 53 4.96 9.94 4.64
CA GLN A 53 6.19 10.09 3.86
C GLN A 53 6.91 8.75 3.69
N LEU A 54 6.98 7.94 4.73
CA LEU A 54 7.52 6.59 4.70
C LEU A 54 6.70 5.68 3.78
N ALA A 55 5.37 5.68 3.93
CA ALA A 55 4.46 4.94 3.08
C ALA A 55 4.61 5.34 1.60
N LYS A 56 4.77 6.63 1.30
CA LYS A 56 5.04 7.10 -0.07
C LYS A 56 6.33 6.51 -0.65
N ILE A 57 7.40 6.46 0.14
CA ILE A 57 8.68 5.87 -0.29
C ILE A 57 8.51 4.37 -0.57
N ASP A 58 7.91 3.64 0.37
CA ASP A 58 7.69 2.19 0.23
C ASP A 58 6.74 1.87 -0.94
N LEU A 59 5.65 2.62 -1.11
CA LEU A 59 4.75 2.49 -2.27
C LEU A 59 5.47 2.79 -3.58
N THR A 60 6.35 3.80 -3.61
CA THR A 60 7.10 4.14 -4.83
C THR A 60 8.08 3.03 -5.19
N GLU A 61 8.78 2.46 -4.20
CA GLU A 61 9.72 1.37 -4.43
C GLU A 61 9.01 0.08 -4.87
N LYS A 62 7.92 -0.28 -4.18
CA LYS A 62 7.05 -1.41 -4.56
C LYS A 62 6.43 -1.18 -5.94
N GLY A 63 5.95 0.02 -6.21
CA GLY A 63 5.37 0.42 -7.49
C GLY A 63 6.38 0.35 -8.64
N LYS A 64 7.63 0.76 -8.41
CA LYS A 64 8.71 0.63 -9.39
C LYS A 64 9.03 -0.82 -9.69
N LYS A 65 9.18 -1.67 -8.67
CA LYS A 65 9.44 -3.11 -8.84
C LYS A 65 8.29 -3.80 -9.58
N ALA A 66 7.05 -3.51 -9.19
CA ALA A 66 5.86 -4.00 -9.88
C ALA A 66 5.79 -3.50 -11.32
N GLY A 67 6.08 -2.22 -11.57
CA GLY A 67 6.07 -1.62 -12.90
C GLY A 67 7.11 -2.23 -13.84
N VAL A 68 8.35 -2.46 -13.36
CA VAL A 68 9.38 -3.18 -14.13
C VAL A 68 8.92 -4.61 -14.42
N GLY A 69 8.38 -5.32 -13.43
CA GLY A 69 7.87 -6.67 -13.61
C GLY A 69 6.76 -6.75 -14.66
N ILE A 70 5.75 -5.88 -14.57
CA ILE A 70 4.65 -5.77 -15.54
C ILE A 70 5.19 -5.43 -16.93
N GLY A 71 6.14 -4.49 -17.03
CA GLY A 71 6.79 -4.11 -18.29
C GLY A 71 7.54 -5.27 -18.93
N MET A 72 8.38 -5.98 -18.16
CA MET A 72 9.11 -7.15 -18.65
C MET A 72 8.18 -8.29 -19.05
N PHE A 73 7.15 -8.58 -18.25
CA PHE A 73 6.17 -9.61 -18.57
C PHE A 73 5.37 -9.27 -19.82
N SER A 74 4.97 -8.01 -19.98
CA SER A 74 4.28 -7.54 -21.20
C SER A 74 5.18 -7.65 -22.42
N GLY A 75 6.45 -7.24 -22.31
CA GLY A 75 7.43 -7.38 -23.38
C GLY A 75 7.70 -8.83 -23.76
N ALA A 76 7.88 -9.72 -22.78
CA ALA A 76 8.03 -11.15 -22.99
C ALA A 76 6.79 -11.76 -23.65
N GLY A 77 5.58 -11.38 -23.21
CA GLY A 77 4.33 -11.82 -23.81
C GLY A 77 4.19 -11.41 -25.29
N LEU A 78 4.55 -10.17 -25.63
CA LEU A 78 4.56 -9.71 -27.03
C LEU A 78 5.58 -10.47 -27.89
N LEU A 79 6.80 -10.66 -27.39
CA LEU A 79 7.81 -11.44 -28.11
C LEU A 79 7.39 -12.90 -28.29
N ALA A 80 6.82 -13.51 -27.25
CA ALA A 80 6.27 -14.86 -27.31
C ALA A 80 5.13 -14.94 -28.33
N PHE A 81 4.24 -13.94 -28.40
CA PHE A 81 3.17 -13.88 -29.39
C PHE A 81 3.72 -13.89 -30.83
N PHE A 82 4.70 -13.03 -31.13
CA PHE A 82 5.37 -13.05 -32.44
C PHE A 82 6.11 -14.38 -32.70
N GLY A 83 6.75 -14.95 -31.68
CA GLY A 83 7.42 -16.24 -31.76
C GLY A 83 6.47 -17.38 -32.10
N VAL A 84 5.28 -17.41 -31.49
CA VAL A 84 4.21 -18.36 -31.84
C VAL A 84 3.79 -18.16 -33.30
N GLY A 85 3.58 -16.92 -33.75
CA GLY A 85 3.27 -16.63 -35.15
C GLY A 85 4.35 -17.13 -36.13
N ALA A 86 5.63 -16.98 -35.78
CA ALA A 86 6.74 -17.50 -36.54
C ALA A 86 6.72 -19.04 -36.59
N LEU A 87 6.52 -19.72 -35.45
CA LEU A 87 6.41 -21.18 -35.39
C LEU A 87 5.23 -21.72 -36.21
N VAL A 88 4.08 -21.05 -36.16
CA VAL A 88 2.91 -21.37 -36.98
C VAL A 88 3.26 -21.26 -38.46
N THR A 89 3.92 -20.17 -38.86
CA THR A 89 4.37 -19.98 -40.24
C THR A 89 5.36 -21.07 -40.66
N THR A 90 6.33 -21.41 -39.82
CA THR A 90 7.28 -22.51 -40.05
C THR A 90 6.56 -23.85 -40.21
N ALA A 91 5.57 -24.15 -39.37
CA ALA A 91 4.79 -25.37 -39.47
C ALA A 91 4.01 -25.45 -40.78
N ILE A 92 3.40 -24.34 -41.22
CA ILE A 92 2.68 -24.27 -42.50
C ILE A 92 3.62 -24.50 -43.67
N ILE A 93 4.76 -23.80 -43.71
CA ILE A 93 5.76 -23.94 -44.79
C ILE A 93 6.36 -25.36 -44.81
N GLY A 94 6.64 -25.94 -43.63
CA GLY A 94 7.13 -27.31 -43.54
C GLY A 94 6.12 -28.30 -44.07
N LEU A 95 4.85 -28.19 -43.63
CA LEU A 95 3.78 -29.08 -44.05
C LEU A 95 3.38 -28.88 -45.52
N SER A 96 3.57 -27.67 -46.08
CA SER A 96 3.29 -27.40 -47.49
C SER A 96 4.22 -28.12 -48.46
N HIS A 97 5.31 -28.74 -47.99
CA HIS A 97 6.11 -29.64 -48.81
C HIS A 97 5.44 -31.01 -49.01
N ALA A 98 4.54 -31.40 -48.10
CA ALA A 98 3.80 -32.66 -48.16
C ALA A 98 2.37 -32.50 -48.73
N VAL A 99 1.74 -31.34 -48.54
CA VAL A 99 0.38 -31.03 -49.01
C VAL A 99 0.30 -29.63 -49.62
N THR A 100 -0.82 -29.26 -50.26
CA THR A 100 -1.02 -27.90 -50.78
C THR A 100 -1.01 -26.87 -49.65
N ALA A 101 -0.47 -25.67 -49.91
CA ALA A 101 -0.27 -24.64 -48.90
C ALA A 101 -1.55 -24.25 -48.14
N TRP A 102 -2.68 -24.16 -48.84
CA TRP A 102 -3.97 -23.85 -48.21
C TRP A 102 -4.43 -24.94 -47.25
N LEU A 103 -4.16 -26.22 -47.56
CA LEU A 103 -4.53 -27.35 -46.73
C LEU A 103 -3.60 -27.47 -45.52
N ALA A 104 -2.31 -27.20 -45.70
CA ALA A 104 -1.35 -27.10 -44.60
C ALA A 104 -1.79 -26.03 -43.58
N ALA A 105 -2.18 -24.84 -44.04
CA ALA A 105 -2.68 -23.78 -43.19
C ALA A 105 -3.93 -24.19 -42.40
N LEU A 106 -4.89 -24.88 -43.04
CA LEU A 106 -6.09 -25.38 -42.36
C LEU A 106 -5.78 -26.44 -41.30
N ILE A 107 -4.88 -27.38 -41.59
CA ILE A 107 -4.49 -28.42 -40.63
C ILE A 107 -3.86 -27.78 -39.38
N VAL A 108 -2.92 -26.86 -39.57
CA VAL A 108 -2.28 -26.15 -38.45
C VAL A 108 -3.32 -25.33 -37.67
N ALA A 109 -4.25 -24.65 -38.34
CA ALA A 109 -5.32 -23.90 -37.68
C ALA A 109 -6.21 -24.79 -36.81
N VAL A 110 -6.63 -25.96 -37.32
CA VAL A 110 -7.45 -26.92 -36.57
C VAL A 110 -6.71 -27.41 -35.31
N VAL A 111 -5.43 -27.75 -35.43
CA VAL A 111 -4.61 -28.18 -34.29
C VAL A 111 -4.51 -27.07 -33.24
N LEU A 112 -4.25 -25.83 -33.65
CA LEU A 112 -4.19 -24.69 -32.73
C LEU A 112 -5.52 -24.42 -32.04
N PHE A 113 -6.64 -24.48 -32.76
CA PHE A 113 -7.96 -24.30 -32.15
C PHE A 113 -8.30 -25.43 -31.16
N ALA A 114 -7.89 -26.66 -31.43
CA ALA A 114 -8.05 -27.76 -30.49
C ALA A 114 -7.25 -27.50 -29.19
N ILE A 115 -5.99 -27.09 -29.30
CA ILE A 115 -5.15 -26.71 -28.15
C ILE A 115 -5.78 -25.53 -27.39
N ALA A 116 -6.20 -24.49 -28.11
CA ALA A 116 -6.84 -23.31 -27.51
C ALA A 116 -8.13 -23.67 -26.78
N ALA A 117 -8.96 -24.57 -27.33
CA ALA A 117 -10.17 -25.04 -26.67
C ALA A 117 -9.84 -25.77 -25.36
N VAL A 118 -8.84 -26.66 -25.34
CA VAL A 118 -8.40 -27.35 -24.11
C VAL A 118 -7.90 -26.36 -23.07
N LEU A 119 -7.03 -25.42 -23.47
CA LEU A 119 -6.51 -24.38 -22.57
C LEU A 119 -7.62 -23.48 -22.03
N ALA A 120 -8.60 -23.11 -22.86
CA ALA A 120 -9.74 -22.30 -22.44
C ALA A 120 -10.62 -23.05 -21.41
N LEU A 121 -10.83 -24.36 -21.59
CA LEU A 121 -11.57 -25.18 -20.64
C LEU A 121 -10.82 -25.33 -19.30
N MET A 122 -9.50 -25.53 -19.35
CA MET A 122 -8.66 -25.58 -18.15
C MET A 122 -8.64 -24.23 -17.41
N GLY A 123 -8.44 -23.13 -18.15
CA GLY A 123 -8.47 -21.78 -17.59
C GLY A 123 -9.81 -21.43 -16.97
N LYS A 124 -10.92 -21.79 -17.64
CA LYS A 124 -12.27 -21.64 -17.09
C LYS A 124 -12.43 -22.40 -15.77
N LYS A 125 -11.91 -23.62 -15.67
CA LYS A 125 -11.96 -24.42 -14.44
C LYS A 125 -11.14 -23.79 -13.31
N GLU A 126 -9.95 -23.25 -13.60
CA GLU A 126 -9.13 -22.57 -12.59
C GLU A 126 -9.78 -21.26 -12.12
N VAL A 127 -10.32 -20.44 -13.03
CA VAL A 127 -11.05 -19.22 -12.67
C VAL A 127 -12.27 -19.55 -11.80
N GLN A 128 -13.01 -20.61 -12.14
CA GLN A 128 -14.16 -21.04 -11.35
C GLN A 128 -13.76 -21.53 -9.96
N GLN A 129 -12.64 -22.23 -9.81
CA GLN A 129 -12.11 -22.66 -8.51
C GLN A 129 -11.56 -21.50 -7.67
N ALA A 130 -10.99 -20.48 -8.31
CA ALA A 130 -10.49 -19.28 -7.66
C ALA A 130 -11.61 -18.28 -7.25
N THR A 131 -12.87 -18.60 -7.53
CA THR A 131 -14.05 -17.81 -7.13
C THR A 131 -14.74 -18.55 -5.97
N PRO A 132 -14.77 -18.00 -4.74
CA PRO A 132 -15.21 -16.64 -4.47
C PRO A 132 -14.06 -15.72 -4.06
N VAL A 133 -13.87 -14.66 -4.86
CA VAL A 133 -12.98 -13.51 -4.59
C VAL A 133 -13.41 -12.74 -3.33
N VAL A 134 -14.55 -13.09 -2.74
CA VAL A 134 -14.96 -12.60 -1.43
C VAL A 134 -14.64 -13.70 -0.41
N PRO A 135 -13.68 -13.48 0.52
CA PRO A 135 -13.49 -14.38 1.65
C PRO A 135 -14.83 -14.53 2.35
N LYS A 136 -15.39 -15.75 2.39
CA LYS A 136 -16.71 -15.99 3.00
C LYS A 136 -16.75 -15.46 4.43
N ASP A 137 -15.62 -15.61 5.13
CA ASP A 137 -15.38 -15.10 6.47
C ASP A 137 -15.46 -13.57 6.56
N ALA A 138 -15.00 -12.83 5.55
CA ALA A 138 -15.09 -11.37 5.52
C ALA A 138 -16.53 -10.89 5.28
N VAL A 139 -17.33 -11.65 4.53
CA VAL A 139 -18.76 -11.37 4.33
C VAL A 139 -19.57 -11.74 5.58
N GLU A 140 -19.19 -12.81 6.27
CA GLU A 140 -19.83 -13.24 7.53
C GLU A 140 -19.52 -12.27 8.68
N GLY A 141 -18.27 -11.80 8.80
CA GLY A 141 -17.91 -10.77 9.78
C GLY A 141 -18.70 -9.47 9.58
N LEU A 142 -18.82 -9.00 8.34
CA LEU A 142 -19.62 -7.80 8.02
C LEU A 142 -21.12 -7.98 8.37
N LYS A 143 -21.67 -9.19 8.16
CA LYS A 143 -23.07 -9.48 8.53
C LYS A 143 -23.27 -9.47 10.05
N GLN A 144 -22.30 -9.98 10.80
CA GLN A 144 -22.33 -10.05 12.25
C GLN A 144 -22.18 -8.65 12.89
N ASP A 145 -21.33 -7.80 12.32
CA ASP A 145 -21.17 -6.40 12.72
C ASP A 145 -22.46 -5.60 12.46
N VAL A 146 -23.12 -5.81 11.32
CA VAL A 146 -24.40 -5.15 11.00
C VAL A 146 -25.53 -5.62 11.94
N GLN A 147 -25.57 -6.90 12.33
CA GLN A 147 -26.54 -7.40 13.30
C GLN A 147 -26.34 -6.77 14.69
N THR A 148 -25.10 -6.70 15.15
CA THR A 148 -24.77 -6.10 16.46
C THR A 148 -25.20 -4.63 16.53
N VAL A 149 -24.99 -3.87 15.45
CA VAL A 149 -25.44 -2.47 15.36
C VAL A 149 -26.98 -2.40 15.37
N LYS A 150 -27.67 -3.26 14.63
CA LYS A 150 -29.14 -3.26 14.52
C LYS A 150 -29.84 -3.64 15.83
N GLU A 151 -29.23 -4.52 16.63
CA GLU A 151 -29.70 -4.89 17.98
C GLU A 151 -29.48 -3.77 18.99
N GLY A 152 -28.37 -3.03 18.89
CA GLY A 152 -28.09 -1.87 19.73
C GLY A 152 -29.08 -0.71 19.56
N PHE A 153 -29.73 -0.58 18.39
CA PHE A 153 -30.74 0.45 18.12
C PHE A 153 -32.18 0.08 18.57
N HIS A 154 -32.42 -1.17 18.97
CA HIS A 154 -33.74 -1.63 19.44
C HIS A 154 -33.89 -1.64 20.96
N ARG A 155 -32.97 -0.99 21.70
CA ARG A 155 -32.96 -0.94 23.16
C ARG A 155 -33.31 0.44 23.70
#